data_AF-A0A257VA27-F1
#
_entry.id   AF-A0A257VA27-F1
#
_cell.length_a   1.000
_cell.length_b   1.000
_cell.length_c   1.000
_cell.angle_alpha   90.00
_cell.angle_beta   90.00
_cell.angle_gamma   90.00
#
_symmetry.space_group_name_H-M   'P 1'
#
loop_
_entity.id
_entity.type
_entity.pdbx_description
1 polymer ?
#
loop_
_entity_poly.entity_id
_entity_poly.type
_entity_poly.pdbx_seq_one_letter_code
_entity_poly.pdbx_strand_id
1 'polypeptide(L)'
;MLAILCLGTLSAAWARDRGAYVPTKEGRRACIEGALFLRVPVPKKGGVRSVARRFTGGADNARDILRASRLSPKKRPVEVRIPLDLLLPAYRDETLRALFPFDERTNEGWRHAWGSSPLGTRETWQDLARWFCGSPKRESELRKTNAKAGARPAARTWILIPEGLLADALAEIEPLPPAPPAPYHPGPAPAPPPAPSH
;
A
#
# COMPACT_ATOMS: atom_id res chain seq x y z
N MET A 1 28.10 30.38 2.42
CA MET A 1 26.90 29.70 2.98
C MET A 1 27.07 28.21 2.76
N LEU A 2 27.43 27.45 3.80
CA LEU A 2 27.63 26.01 3.74
C LEU A 2 26.30 25.31 4.08
N ALA A 3 25.77 24.49 3.18
CA ALA A 3 24.58 23.68 3.42
C ALA A 3 24.99 22.35 4.08
N ILE A 4 24.48 22.11 5.29
CA ILE A 4 24.69 20.85 6.03
C ILE A 4 23.66 19.83 5.53
N LEU A 5 24.16 18.78 4.88
CA LEU A 5 23.41 17.55 4.56
C LEU A 5 23.27 16.70 5.83
N CYS A 6 22.08 16.71 6.43
CA CYS A 6 21.73 15.73 7.47
C CYS A 6 21.34 14.40 6.83
N LEU A 7 22.29 13.48 6.68
CA LEU A 7 22.01 12.06 6.52
C LEU A 7 21.66 11.46 7.90
N GLY A 8 20.37 11.36 8.19
CA GLY A 8 19.86 10.62 9.35
C GLY A 8 19.80 9.13 9.03
N THR A 9 20.71 8.36 9.63
CA THR A 9 20.74 6.90 9.58
C THR A 9 19.55 6.30 10.33
N LEU A 10 18.68 5.59 9.61
CA LEU A 10 17.60 4.80 10.22
C LEU A 10 18.20 3.53 10.81
N SER A 11 18.48 3.58 12.12
CA SER A 11 19.00 2.45 12.88
C SER A 11 17.91 1.38 13.07
N ALA A 12 18.14 0.22 12.47
CA ALA A 12 17.30 -0.96 12.56
C ALA A 12 17.61 -1.72 13.86
N ALA A 13 16.69 -1.64 14.83
CA ALA A 13 16.75 -2.45 16.05
C ALA A 13 15.34 -2.91 16.48
N TRP A 14 14.60 -3.55 15.57
CA TRP A 14 13.22 -3.98 15.83
C TRP A 14 13.10 -5.50 15.73
N ALA A 15 13.30 -6.21 16.84
CA ALA A 15 13.00 -7.63 16.93
C ALA A 15 12.37 -7.98 18.29
N ARG A 16 11.06 -8.24 18.25
CA ARG A 16 10.38 -9.34 18.96
C ARG A 16 8.92 -9.41 18.47
N ASP A 17 8.78 -10.10 17.34
CA ASP A 17 7.62 -10.85 16.85
C ASP A 17 6.22 -10.21 16.98
N ARG A 18 5.85 -9.27 16.08
CA ARG A 18 4.48 -8.71 15.95
C ARG A 18 4.17 -8.09 14.58
N GLY A 19 4.05 -8.89 13.53
CA GLY A 19 3.65 -8.39 12.19
C GLY A 19 4.65 -7.40 11.57
N ALA A 20 4.53 -7.16 10.27
CA ALA A 20 5.35 -6.16 9.60
C ALA A 20 4.60 -4.82 9.62
N TYR A 21 5.25 -3.74 10.04
CA TYR A 21 4.62 -2.42 10.10
C TYR A 21 5.56 -1.32 9.63
N VAL A 22 4.95 -0.21 9.20
CA VAL A 22 5.64 1.01 8.79
C VAL A 22 5.03 2.18 9.59
N PRO A 23 5.84 2.97 10.31
CA PRO A 23 5.36 4.20 10.94
C PRO A 23 4.78 5.16 9.91
N THR A 24 3.72 5.84 10.30
CA THR A 24 3.07 6.89 9.50
C THR A 24 2.95 8.15 10.35
N LYS A 25 1.96 9.00 10.12
CA LYS A 25 1.85 10.29 10.82
C LYS A 25 1.25 10.11 12.22
N GLU A 26 1.51 11.05 13.13
CA GLU A 26 0.85 11.14 14.44
C GLU A 26 0.91 9.85 15.30
N GLY A 27 2.01 9.09 15.22
CA GLY A 27 2.17 7.83 15.95
C GLY A 27 1.31 6.67 15.44
N ARG A 28 0.69 6.81 14.26
CA ARG A 28 -0.01 5.74 13.55
C ARG A 28 0.99 4.79 12.88
N ARG A 29 0.57 3.55 12.63
CA ARG A 29 1.37 2.55 11.93
C ARG A 29 0.53 1.78 10.92
N ALA A 30 0.96 1.75 9.67
CA ALA A 30 0.41 0.84 8.68
C ALA A 30 0.94 -0.57 8.96
N CYS A 31 0.09 -1.59 8.93
CA CYS A 31 0.45 -2.94 9.38
C CYS A 31 -0.03 -4.03 8.42
N ILE A 32 0.76 -5.10 8.35
CA ILE A 32 0.44 -6.36 7.68
C ILE A 32 0.49 -7.48 8.72
N GLU A 33 -0.66 -8.08 9.01
CA GLU A 33 -0.80 -9.24 9.90
C GLU A 33 -2.01 -10.07 9.44
N GLY A 34 -1.82 -10.87 8.38
CA GLY A 34 -2.93 -11.57 7.71
C GLY A 34 -3.91 -10.64 6.98
N ALA A 35 -4.02 -9.37 7.33
CA ALA A 35 -4.77 -8.37 6.60
C ALA A 35 -4.03 -7.03 6.67
N LEU A 36 -4.45 -6.09 5.82
CA LEU A 36 -3.98 -4.70 5.83
C LEU A 36 -4.84 -3.90 6.81
N PHE A 37 -4.20 -3.11 7.68
CA PHE A 37 -4.90 -2.24 8.63
C PHE A 37 -4.00 -1.11 9.12
N LEU A 38 -4.63 -0.07 9.67
CA LEU A 38 -3.95 1.02 10.36
C LEU A 38 -4.07 0.83 11.88
N ARG A 39 -2.94 0.79 12.58
CA ARG A 39 -2.92 0.91 14.05
C ARG A 39 -2.92 2.37 14.45
N VAL A 40 -3.85 2.73 15.32
CA VAL A 40 -4.04 4.11 15.77
C VAL A 40 -4.03 4.17 17.30
N PRO A 41 -3.30 5.13 17.92
CA PRO A 41 -3.40 5.39 19.34
C PRO A 41 -4.81 5.82 19.77
N VAL A 42 -5.30 5.31 20.89
CA VAL A 42 -6.59 5.69 21.45
C VAL A 42 -6.39 6.86 22.41
N PRO A 43 -7.07 8.01 22.19
CA PRO A 43 -6.94 9.17 23.07
C PRO A 43 -7.54 8.90 24.46
N LYS A 44 -6.99 9.57 25.49
CA LYS A 44 -7.48 9.49 26.88
C LYS A 44 -8.92 10.03 27.05
N LYS A 45 -9.33 11.01 26.25
CA LYS A 45 -10.72 11.50 26.18
C LYS A 45 -11.42 10.94 24.94
N GLY A 46 -12.71 10.60 25.04
CA GLY A 46 -13.53 10.13 23.92
C GLY A 46 -13.31 8.68 23.47
N GLY A 47 -12.11 8.12 23.69
CA GLY A 47 -11.84 6.68 23.50
C GLY A 47 -12.03 6.22 22.05
N VAL A 48 -12.44 4.96 21.87
CA VAL A 48 -12.56 4.34 20.53
C VAL A 48 -13.65 4.99 19.67
N ARG A 49 -14.71 5.55 20.28
CA ARG A 49 -15.74 6.29 19.52
C ARG A 49 -15.17 7.52 18.81
N SER A 50 -14.25 8.24 19.45
CA SER A 50 -13.56 9.36 18.81
C SER A 50 -12.63 8.91 17.69
N VAL A 51 -11.97 7.75 17.85
CA VAL A 51 -11.17 7.13 16.79
C VAL A 51 -12.07 6.76 15.61
N ALA A 52 -13.18 6.07 15.84
CA ALA A 52 -14.13 5.68 14.80
C ALA A 52 -14.61 6.90 13.99
N ARG A 53 -15.12 7.94 14.67
CA ARG A 53 -15.55 9.18 14.00
C ARG A 53 -14.45 9.79 13.12
N ARG A 54 -13.21 9.83 13.62
CA ARG A 54 -12.09 10.45 12.91
C ARG A 54 -11.64 9.64 11.70
N PHE A 55 -11.50 8.33 11.85
CA PHE A 55 -10.81 7.49 10.86
C PHE A 55 -11.76 6.76 9.92
N THR A 56 -13.03 6.62 10.27
CA THR A 56 -14.04 5.88 9.51
C THR A 56 -15.28 6.71 9.19
N GLY A 57 -15.31 7.99 9.58
CA GLY A 57 -16.43 8.90 9.35
C GLY A 57 -17.63 8.73 10.29
N GLY A 58 -17.72 7.63 11.05
CA GLY A 58 -18.87 7.29 11.88
C GLY A 58 -18.47 6.74 13.25
N ALA A 59 -19.11 7.23 14.32
CA ALA A 59 -18.82 6.75 15.68
C ALA A 59 -19.31 5.31 15.93
N ASP A 60 -20.26 4.82 15.13
CA ASP A 60 -20.88 3.50 15.29
C ASP A 60 -19.95 2.36 14.88
N ASN A 61 -18.95 2.64 14.03
CA ASN A 61 -17.91 1.68 13.64
C ASN A 61 -16.96 1.31 14.80
N ALA A 62 -17.10 1.94 15.98
CA ALA A 62 -16.30 1.62 17.15
C ALA A 62 -16.41 0.14 17.56
N ARG A 63 -17.58 -0.49 17.34
CA ARG A 63 -17.77 -1.92 17.62
C ARG A 63 -16.93 -2.80 16.70
N ASP A 64 -16.89 -2.47 15.41
CA ASP A 64 -16.14 -3.25 14.42
C ASP A 64 -14.63 -3.05 14.58
N ILE A 65 -14.19 -1.85 14.93
CA ILE A 65 -12.80 -1.57 15.33
C ILE A 65 -12.38 -2.42 16.54
N LEU A 66 -13.20 -2.48 17.59
CA LEU A 66 -12.89 -3.29 18.78
C LEU A 66 -12.81 -4.78 18.44
N ARG A 67 -13.72 -5.28 17.61
CA ARG A 67 -13.74 -6.66 17.12
C ARG A 67 -12.47 -6.99 16.34
N ALA A 68 -12.09 -6.12 15.40
CA ALA A 68 -10.88 -6.28 14.58
C ALA A 68 -9.59 -6.21 15.41
N SER A 69 -9.59 -5.44 16.49
CA SER A 69 -8.40 -5.22 17.33
C SER A 69 -8.00 -6.41 18.20
N ARG A 70 -8.88 -7.41 18.36
CA ARG A 70 -8.66 -8.62 19.19
C ARG A 70 -8.18 -8.30 20.61
N LEU A 71 -8.76 -7.27 21.21
CA LEU A 71 -8.36 -6.76 22.52
C LEU A 71 -9.01 -7.53 23.66
N SER A 72 -8.33 -7.57 24.82
CA SER A 72 -8.93 -8.05 26.05
C SER A 72 -10.01 -7.07 26.56
N PRO A 73 -11.20 -7.55 26.95
CA PRO A 73 -12.27 -6.68 27.44
C PRO A 73 -11.97 -6.03 28.80
N LYS A 74 -10.98 -6.53 29.56
CA LYS A 74 -10.68 -6.10 30.94
C LYS A 74 -9.85 -4.82 31.02
N LYS A 75 -9.26 -4.37 29.91
CA LYS A 75 -8.36 -3.21 29.89
C LYS A 75 -8.82 -2.21 28.86
N ARG A 76 -8.69 -0.93 29.20
CA ARG A 76 -8.88 0.14 28.23
C ARG A 76 -7.83 0.01 27.12
N PRO A 77 -8.24 0.05 25.84
CA PRO A 77 -7.27 0.02 24.75
C PRO A 77 -6.44 1.30 24.72
N VAL A 78 -5.14 1.12 24.52
CA VAL A 78 -4.18 2.20 24.23
C VAL A 78 -3.98 2.40 22.73
N GLU A 79 -4.27 1.37 21.94
CA GLU A 79 -4.25 1.37 20.48
C GLU A 79 -5.37 0.46 19.95
N VAL A 80 -5.82 0.71 18.73
CA VAL A 80 -6.79 -0.12 18.01
C VAL A 80 -6.33 -0.37 16.58
N ARG A 81 -6.79 -1.48 16.01
CA ARG A 81 -6.64 -1.85 14.60
C ARG A 81 -7.88 -1.39 13.85
N ILE A 82 -7.69 -0.64 12.77
CA ILE A 82 -8.77 -0.23 11.88
C ILE A 82 -8.55 -0.91 10.52
N PRO A 83 -9.40 -1.89 10.17
CA PRO A 83 -9.39 -2.56 8.87
C PRO A 83 -9.42 -1.57 7.69
N LEU A 84 -8.75 -1.92 6.58
CA LEU A 84 -8.59 -1.05 5.41
C LEU A 84 -9.93 -0.63 4.77
N ASP A 85 -10.91 -1.51 4.79
CA ASP A 85 -12.29 -1.33 4.31
C ASP A 85 -13.10 -0.35 5.16
N LEU A 86 -12.80 -0.23 6.45
CA LEU A 86 -13.44 0.75 7.33
C LEU A 86 -12.78 2.13 7.29
N LEU A 87 -11.56 2.25 6.76
CA LEU A 87 -10.86 3.53 6.71
C LEU A 87 -11.48 4.49 5.69
N LEU A 88 -11.55 5.77 6.07
CA LEU A 88 -11.78 6.84 5.12
C LEU A 88 -10.68 6.84 4.03
N PRO A 89 -10.99 7.30 2.80
CA PRO A 89 -10.07 7.24 1.67
C PRO A 89 -8.67 7.79 1.95
N ALA A 90 -8.56 8.93 2.64
CA ALA A 90 -7.26 9.53 2.95
C ALA A 90 -6.35 8.63 3.83
N TYR A 91 -6.94 7.89 4.78
CA TYR A 91 -6.18 6.98 5.64
C TYR A 91 -5.91 5.64 4.96
N ARG A 92 -6.77 5.25 4.01
CA ARG A 92 -6.55 4.10 3.14
C ARG A 92 -5.32 4.32 2.26
N ASP A 93 -5.26 5.47 1.58
CA ASP A 93 -4.10 5.89 0.78
C ASP A 93 -2.83 5.99 1.63
N GLU A 94 -2.89 6.63 2.81
CA GLU A 94 -1.75 6.68 3.75
C GLU A 94 -1.23 5.28 4.12
N THR A 95 -2.15 4.34 4.38
CA THR A 95 -1.80 2.97 4.76
C THR A 95 -1.14 2.23 3.60
N LEU A 96 -1.74 2.30 2.40
CA LEU A 96 -1.25 1.59 1.22
C LEU A 96 0.09 2.14 0.75
N ARG A 97 0.27 3.47 0.65
CA ARG A 97 1.55 4.07 0.24
C ARG A 97 2.68 3.78 1.23
N ALA A 98 2.37 3.67 2.52
CA ALA A 98 3.37 3.31 3.51
C ALA A 98 3.82 1.84 3.38
N LEU A 99 2.89 0.93 3.08
CA LEU A 99 3.17 -0.50 2.95
C LEU A 99 3.71 -0.87 1.56
N PHE A 100 3.29 -0.17 0.52
CA PHE A 100 3.57 -0.50 -0.86
C PHE A 100 3.95 0.77 -1.63
N PRO A 101 5.14 1.34 -1.37
CA PRO A 101 5.51 2.67 -1.87
C PRO A 101 5.71 2.72 -3.40
N PHE A 102 5.82 1.57 -4.07
CA PHE A 102 5.97 1.48 -5.52
C PHE A 102 4.70 1.01 -6.22
N ASP A 103 3.64 0.73 -5.47
CA ASP A 103 2.42 0.23 -6.08
C ASP A 103 1.66 1.35 -6.79
N GLU A 104 1.00 0.99 -7.88
CA GLU A 104 0.30 1.93 -8.74
C GLU A 104 -1.12 1.45 -9.04
N ARG A 105 -2.08 2.37 -8.88
CA ARG A 105 -3.43 2.16 -9.38
C ARG A 105 -3.49 2.53 -10.87
N THR A 106 -3.93 1.60 -11.71
CA THR A 106 -4.09 1.79 -13.17
C THR A 106 -5.51 1.45 -13.62
N ASN A 107 -5.86 1.76 -14.87
CA ASN A 107 -7.17 1.39 -15.44
C ASN A 107 -7.39 -0.13 -15.55
N GLU A 108 -6.31 -0.92 -15.54
CA GLU A 108 -6.37 -2.38 -15.62
C GLU A 108 -6.55 -3.03 -14.24
N GLY A 109 -6.34 -2.28 -13.16
CA GLY A 109 -6.36 -2.77 -11.79
C GLY A 109 -5.26 -2.13 -10.94
N TRP A 110 -4.57 -2.97 -10.17
CA TRP A 110 -3.49 -2.55 -9.27
C TRP A 110 -2.19 -3.21 -9.68
N ARG A 111 -1.14 -2.41 -9.91
CA ARG A 111 0.21 -2.90 -10.19
C ARG A 111 1.00 -2.93 -8.89
N HIS A 112 1.36 -4.14 -8.49
CA HIS A 112 2.13 -4.40 -7.28
C HIS A 112 3.58 -4.74 -7.62
N ALA A 113 4.54 -4.10 -6.95
CA ALA A 113 5.96 -4.45 -7.09
C ALA A 113 6.30 -5.60 -6.13
N TRP A 114 6.48 -6.81 -6.66
CA TRP A 114 6.73 -8.01 -5.85
C TRP A 114 7.89 -7.85 -4.88
N GLY A 115 7.68 -8.23 -3.63
CA GLY A 115 8.67 -8.18 -2.57
C GLY A 115 9.06 -6.76 -2.13
N SER A 116 8.27 -5.75 -2.50
CA SER A 116 8.43 -4.38 -2.02
C SER A 116 7.70 -4.09 -0.70
N SER A 117 6.84 -5.01 -0.26
CA SER A 117 6.15 -4.91 1.03
C SER A 117 7.13 -5.01 2.21
N PRO A 118 6.72 -4.64 3.43
CA PRO A 118 7.51 -4.89 4.64
C PRO A 118 7.86 -6.36 4.91
N LEU A 119 7.22 -7.31 4.23
CA LEU A 119 7.62 -8.72 4.27
C LEU A 119 8.85 -9.02 3.38
N GLY A 120 9.17 -8.12 2.44
CA GLY A 120 10.25 -8.28 1.48
C GLY A 120 10.03 -9.51 0.61
N THR A 121 11.10 -10.26 0.36
CA THR A 121 11.06 -11.49 -0.46
C THR A 121 10.29 -12.67 0.18
N ARG A 122 9.76 -12.51 1.40
CA ARG A 122 8.93 -13.54 2.05
C ARG A 122 7.46 -13.49 1.64
N GLU A 123 7.09 -12.51 0.83
CA GLU A 123 5.77 -12.38 0.23
C GLU A 123 5.41 -13.61 -0.61
N THR A 124 4.14 -14.01 -0.57
CA THR A 124 3.62 -15.15 -1.32
C THR A 124 2.41 -14.74 -2.16
N TRP A 125 2.06 -15.55 -3.15
CA TRP A 125 0.85 -15.33 -3.94
C TRP A 125 -0.42 -15.35 -3.09
N GLN A 126 -0.45 -16.14 -2.02
CA GLN A 126 -1.57 -16.18 -1.08
C GLN A 126 -1.69 -14.90 -0.28
N ASP A 127 -0.55 -14.27 0.03
CA ASP A 127 -0.52 -12.99 0.70
C ASP A 127 -1.08 -11.90 -0.21
N LEU A 128 -0.64 -11.82 -1.47
CA LEU A 128 -1.22 -10.88 -2.45
C LEU A 128 -2.72 -11.09 -2.62
N ALA A 129 -3.16 -12.33 -2.84
CA ALA A 129 -4.58 -12.64 -2.99
C ALA A 129 -5.39 -12.25 -1.74
N ARG A 130 -4.82 -12.41 -0.56
CA ARG A 130 -5.46 -12.01 0.70
C ARG A 130 -5.51 -10.49 0.86
N TRP A 131 -4.44 -9.78 0.56
CA TRP A 131 -4.33 -8.34 0.76
C TRP A 131 -5.10 -7.53 -0.29
N PHE A 132 -4.97 -7.91 -1.55
CA PHE A 132 -5.53 -7.17 -2.68
C PHE A 132 -6.88 -7.70 -3.15
N CYS A 133 -7.13 -9.00 -2.99
CA CYS A 133 -8.35 -9.64 -3.47
C CYS A 133 -9.30 -10.07 -2.33
N GLY A 134 -8.93 -9.79 -1.07
CA GLY A 134 -9.72 -10.12 0.12
C GLY A 134 -9.74 -11.61 0.51
N SER A 135 -9.12 -12.50 -0.26
CA SER A 135 -9.14 -13.94 0.02
C SER A 135 -7.93 -14.67 -0.54
N PRO A 136 -7.21 -15.48 0.27
CA PRO A 136 -6.09 -16.28 -0.22
C PRO A 136 -6.52 -17.34 -1.25
N LYS A 137 -7.81 -17.69 -1.31
CA LYS A 137 -8.34 -18.67 -2.28
C LYS A 137 -8.27 -18.16 -3.73
N ARG A 138 -8.14 -16.84 -3.95
CA ARG A 138 -7.99 -16.23 -5.27
C ARG A 138 -6.56 -16.33 -5.84
N GLU A 139 -5.63 -17.00 -5.13
CA GLU A 139 -4.24 -17.19 -5.57
C GLU A 139 -4.15 -17.78 -6.99
N SER A 140 -4.92 -18.82 -7.29
CA SER A 140 -4.86 -19.50 -8.60
C SER A 140 -5.26 -18.58 -9.74
N GLU A 141 -6.32 -17.78 -9.54
CA GLU A 141 -6.79 -16.80 -10.53
C GLU A 141 -5.74 -15.72 -10.76
N LEU A 142 -5.18 -15.15 -9.68
CA LEU A 142 -4.15 -14.13 -9.76
C LEU A 142 -2.88 -14.63 -10.48
N ARG A 143 -2.46 -15.87 -10.21
CA ARG A 143 -1.31 -16.51 -10.88
C ARG A 143 -1.55 -16.76 -12.36
N LYS A 144 -2.78 -17.12 -12.76
CA LYS A 144 -3.13 -17.32 -14.18
C LYS A 144 -2.96 -16.02 -14.97
N THR A 145 -3.42 -14.90 -14.42
CA THR A 145 -3.26 -13.57 -15.04
C THR A 145 -1.78 -13.16 -15.14
N ASN A 146 -0.95 -13.61 -14.20
CA ASN A 146 0.47 -13.26 -14.12
C ASN A 146 1.39 -14.44 -14.45
N ALA A 147 1.01 -15.33 -15.38
CA ALA A 147 1.73 -16.59 -15.64
C ALA A 147 3.23 -16.40 -15.93
N LYS A 148 3.60 -15.29 -16.61
CA LYS A 148 4.99 -14.95 -16.94
C LYS A 148 5.86 -14.64 -15.72
N ALA A 149 5.27 -14.28 -14.57
CA ALA A 149 6.01 -13.98 -13.35
C ALA A 149 6.51 -15.25 -12.63
N GLY A 150 5.97 -16.43 -12.98
CA GLY A 150 6.37 -17.71 -12.41
C GLY A 150 5.89 -17.95 -10.96
N ALA A 151 6.33 -19.06 -10.36
CA ALA A 151 5.90 -19.44 -9.01
C ALA A 151 6.52 -18.56 -7.90
N ARG A 152 7.73 -18.04 -8.13
CA ARG A 152 8.46 -17.12 -7.25
C ARG A 152 9.03 -15.97 -8.08
N PRO A 153 8.25 -14.90 -8.29
CA PRO A 153 8.73 -13.72 -9.00
C PRO A 153 10.00 -13.16 -8.37
N ALA A 154 10.87 -12.58 -9.18
CA ALA A 154 12.02 -11.84 -8.68
C ALA A 154 11.56 -10.57 -7.95
N ALA A 155 12.36 -10.06 -7.02
CA ALA A 155 12.06 -8.79 -6.37
C ALA A 155 11.87 -7.68 -7.42
N ARG A 156 10.89 -6.80 -7.19
CA ARG A 156 10.46 -5.71 -8.09
C ARG A 156 9.85 -6.16 -9.43
N THR A 157 9.50 -7.45 -9.57
CA THR A 157 8.63 -7.87 -10.68
C THR A 157 7.26 -7.23 -10.53
N TRP A 158 6.75 -6.62 -11.60
CA TRP A 158 5.39 -6.08 -11.60
C TRP A 158 4.36 -7.19 -11.71
N ILE A 159 3.45 -7.23 -10.74
CA ILE A 159 2.31 -8.13 -10.69
C ILE A 159 1.05 -7.29 -10.87
N LEU A 160 0.22 -7.65 -11.85
CA LEU A 160 -1.09 -7.03 -12.05
C LEU A 160 -2.13 -7.77 -11.23
N ILE A 161 -2.81 -7.08 -10.33
CA ILE A 161 -4.06 -7.52 -9.72
C ILE A 161 -5.18 -6.91 -10.57
N PRO A 162 -5.91 -7.71 -11.38
CA PRO A 162 -6.95 -7.19 -12.27
C PRO A 162 -8.07 -6.50 -11.51
N GLU A 163 -8.70 -5.51 -12.15
CA GLU A 163 -9.84 -4.76 -11.61
C GLU A 163 -10.91 -5.66 -10.99
N GLY A 164 -11.38 -6.67 -11.73
CA GLY A 164 -12.44 -7.58 -11.26
C GLY A 164 -12.03 -8.50 -10.11
N LEU A 165 -10.75 -8.54 -9.72
CA LEU A 165 -10.26 -9.30 -8.58
C LEU A 165 -9.98 -8.43 -7.35
N LEU A 166 -9.92 -7.11 -7.49
CA LEU A 166 -9.66 -6.21 -6.37
C LEU A 166 -10.76 -6.31 -5.31
N ALA A 167 -10.35 -6.23 -4.04
CA ALA A 167 -11.27 -6.01 -2.95
C ALA A 167 -11.84 -4.58 -3.03
N ASP A 168 -13.09 -4.42 -2.61
CA ASP A 168 -13.87 -3.17 -2.76
C ASP A 168 -13.10 -1.93 -2.30
N ALA A 169 -12.43 -2.02 -1.14
CA ALA A 169 -11.64 -0.91 -0.59
C ALA A 169 -10.55 -0.39 -1.55
N LEU A 170 -9.94 -1.29 -2.35
CA LEU A 170 -8.94 -0.90 -3.35
C LEU A 170 -9.57 -0.50 -4.68
N ALA A 171 -10.67 -1.15 -5.08
CA ALA A 171 -11.40 -0.81 -6.31
C ALA A 171 -11.95 0.62 -6.28
N GLU A 172 -12.39 1.08 -5.10
CA GLU A 172 -12.83 2.46 -4.84
C GLU A 172 -11.73 3.53 -5.02
N ILE A 173 -10.46 3.14 -5.05
CA ILE A 173 -9.36 4.08 -5.28
C ILE A 173 -9.32 4.40 -6.77
N GLU A 174 -9.44 5.69 -7.10
CA GLU A 174 -9.43 6.15 -8.47
C GLU A 174 -8.07 5.88 -9.15
N PRO A 175 -8.04 5.32 -10.36
CA PRO A 175 -6.83 5.21 -11.17
C PRO A 175 -6.14 6.54 -11.37
N LEU A 176 -4.81 6.53 -11.33
CA LEU A 176 -4.06 7.69 -11.77
C LEU A 176 -4.40 7.96 -13.25
N PRO A 177 -4.71 9.21 -13.63
CA PRO A 177 -4.91 9.54 -15.03
C PRO A 177 -3.64 9.16 -15.81
N PRO A 178 -3.78 8.68 -17.05
CA PRO A 178 -2.62 8.37 -17.88
C PRO A 178 -1.74 9.60 -17.98
N ALA A 179 -0.42 9.42 -17.84
CA ALA A 179 0.52 10.51 -18.02
C ALA A 179 0.25 11.17 -19.38
N PRO A 180 0.23 12.51 -19.46
CA PRO A 180 0.11 13.18 -20.74
C PRO A 180 1.23 12.69 -21.67
N PRO A 181 0.97 12.54 -22.99
CA PRO A 181 2.01 12.16 -23.92
C PRO A 181 3.20 13.11 -23.77
N ALA A 182 4.41 12.55 -23.76
CA ALA A 182 5.63 13.35 -23.66
C ALA A 182 5.60 14.44 -24.75
N PRO A 183 6.05 15.67 -24.45
CA PRO A 183 6.18 16.71 -25.46
C PRO A 183 6.97 16.15 -26.64
N TYR A 184 6.41 16.27 -27.85
CA TYR A 184 7.13 15.89 -29.05
C TYR A 184 8.35 16.80 -29.19
N HIS A 185 9.54 16.25 -28.93
CA HIS A 185 10.79 16.88 -29.31
C HIS A 185 11.08 16.45 -30.75
N PRO A 186 10.91 17.32 -31.77
CA PRO A 186 11.38 16.99 -33.10
C PRO A 186 12.87 16.65 -33.00
N GLY A 187 13.23 15.46 -33.48
CA GLY A 187 14.64 15.07 -33.58
C GLY A 187 15.43 16.10 -34.39
N PRO A 188 16.75 16.21 -34.17
CA PRO A 188 17.59 17.09 -34.98
C PRO A 188 17.37 16.79 -36.47
N ALA A 189 17.13 17.85 -37.25
CA ALA A 189 16.96 17.74 -38.68
C ALA A 189 18.17 16.97 -39.28
N PRO A 190 17.95 16.06 -40.24
CA PRO A 190 19.06 15.38 -40.91
C PRO A 190 20.00 16.42 -41.51
N ALA A 191 21.30 16.23 -41.31
CA ALA A 191 22.32 17.12 -41.85
C ALA A 191 22.16 17.24 -43.39
N PRO A 192 22.32 18.44 -43.97
CA PRO A 192 22.28 18.60 -45.41
C PRO A 192 23.38 17.75 -46.06
N PRO A 193 23.13 17.18 -47.26
CA PRO A 193 24.16 16.43 -47.98
C PRO A 193 25.37 17.33 -48.28
N PRO A 194 26.59 16.76 -48.33
CA PRO A 194 27.78 17.53 -48.67
C PRO A 194 27.65 18.15 -50.06
N ALA A 195 28.09 19.41 -50.19
CA ALA A 195 28.09 20.12 -51.46
C ALA A 195 28.99 19.42 -52.50
N PRO A 196 28.58 19.36 -53.77
CA PRO A 196 29.42 18.79 -54.83
C PRO A 196 30.70 19.61 -54.99
N SER A 197 31.83 18.92 -55.08
CA SER A 197 33.13 19.52 -55.39
C SER A 197 33.20 19.85 -56.89
N HIS A 198 33.59 21.08 -57.22
CA HIS A 198 33.94 21.52 -58.58
C HIS A 198 35.44 21.40 -58.83
#